data_AF-G9KRU3-F1
#
_entry.id   AF-G9KRU3-F1
#
_cell.length_a   1.000
_cell.length_b   1.000
_cell.length_c   1.000
_cell.angle_alpha   90.00
_cell.angle_beta   90.00
_cell.angle_gamma   90.00
#
_symmetry.space_group_name_H-M   'P 1'
#
loop_
_entity.id
_entity.type
_entity.pdbx_description
1 polymer ?
#
loop_
_entity_poly.entity_id
_entity_poly.type
_entity_poly.pdbx_seq_one_letter_code
_entity_poly.pdbx_strand_id
1 'polypeptide(L)'
;MQEILPGLFLGPYSSAMKSKLPILQKYGITHIICIRQNIEANFVKPNFQQLFRYLVLDIADNPVENIIRYFPMSKEFIDGSLQTG
;
A
#
# COMPACT_ATOMS: atom_id res chain seq x y z
N MET A 1 -8.92 -5.47 -5.04
CA MET A 1 -7.71 -5.00 -5.74
C MET A 1 -7.76 -5.45 -7.17
N GLN A 2 -7.19 -4.66 -8.07
CA GLN A 2 -7.06 -4.89 -9.50
C GLN A 2 -5.58 -4.72 -9.85
N GLU A 3 -5.07 -5.57 -10.74
CA GLU A 3 -3.75 -5.38 -11.33
C GLU A 3 -3.84 -4.26 -12.37
N ILE A 4 -3.04 -3.21 -12.20
CA ILE A 4 -3.03 -2.04 -13.10
C ILE A 4 -1.95 -2.23 -14.18
N LEU A 5 -0.84 -2.83 -13.78
CA LEU A 5 0.29 -3.20 -14.62
C LEU A 5 1.02 -4.36 -13.93
N PRO A 6 1.84 -5.15 -14.65
CA PRO A 6 2.45 -6.36 -14.11
C PRO A 6 3.14 -6.11 -12.76
N GLY A 7 2.66 -6.77 -11.71
CA GLY A 7 3.21 -6.66 -10.35
C GLY A 7 2.77 -5.41 -9.55
N LEU A 8 1.93 -4.53 -10.12
CA LEU A 8 1.37 -3.38 -9.42
C LEU A 8 -0.16 -3.47 -9.31
N PHE A 9 -0.62 -3.55 -8.07
CA PHE A 9 -2.03 -3.68 -7.74
C PHE A 9 -2.54 -2.42 -7.04
N LEU A 10 -3.76 -2.02 -7.37
CA LEU A 10 -4.49 -0.95 -6.69
C LEU A 10 -5.78 -1.50 -6.09
N GLY A 11 -6.15 -1.05 -4.90
CA GLY A 11 -7.41 -1.46 -4.30
C GLY A 11 -7.76 -0.70 -3.02
N PRO A 12 -9.02 -0.85 -2.55
CA PRO A 12 -9.45 -0.28 -1.27
C PRO A 12 -8.75 -0.96 -0.10
N TYR A 13 -8.78 -0.34 1.08
CA TYR A 13 -8.20 -0.87 2.33
C TYR A 13 -8.67 -2.31 2.66
N SER A 14 -9.90 -2.67 2.28
CA SER A 14 -10.45 -4.01 2.46
C SER A 14 -9.67 -5.12 1.73
N SER A 15 -8.86 -4.76 0.72
CA SER A 15 -7.97 -5.68 0.01
C SER A 15 -6.76 -6.10 0.86
N ALA A 16 -6.42 -5.33 1.90
CA ALA A 16 -5.27 -5.58 2.78
C ALA A 16 -5.70 -6.01 4.21
N MET A 17 -6.95 -6.41 4.40
CA MET A 17 -7.44 -6.97 5.67
C MET A 17 -6.86 -8.35 5.96
N LYS A 18 -6.89 -8.78 7.24
CA LYS A 18 -6.41 -10.09 7.69
C LYS A 18 -6.98 -11.26 6.87
N SER A 19 -8.26 -11.21 6.53
CA SER A 19 -8.95 -12.23 5.72
C SER A 19 -8.45 -12.35 4.28
N LYS A 20 -7.67 -11.39 3.79
CA LYS A 20 -7.12 -11.37 2.42
C LYS A 20 -5.70 -11.91 2.33
N LEU A 21 -5.09 -12.39 3.43
CA LEU A 21 -3.75 -12.98 3.40
C LEU A 21 -3.55 -14.03 2.30
N PRO A 22 -4.47 -15.00 2.09
CA PRO A 22 -4.28 -16.01 1.05
C PRO A 22 -4.27 -15.41 -0.36
N ILE A 23 -5.05 -14.35 -0.58
CA ILE A 23 -5.11 -13.65 -1.87
C ILE A 23 -3.82 -12.86 -2.09
N LEU A 24 -3.33 -12.14 -1.07
CA LEU A 24 -2.07 -11.39 -1.15
C LEU A 24 -0.88 -12.33 -1.46
N GLN A 25 -0.81 -13.47 -0.78
CA GLN A 25 0.22 -14.48 -1.04
C GLN A 25 0.09 -15.12 -2.43
N LYS A 26 -1.14 -15.43 -2.88
CA LYS A 26 -1.39 -15.98 -4.20
C LYS A 26 -0.88 -15.08 -5.33
N TYR A 27 -1.03 -13.76 -5.19
CA TYR A 27 -0.55 -12.78 -6.16
C TYR A 27 0.92 -12.37 -5.94
N GLY A 28 1.62 -12.99 -4.99
CA GLY A 28 3.03 -12.67 -4.72
C GLY A 28 3.26 -11.26 -4.21
N ILE A 29 2.29 -10.65 -3.52
CA ILE A 29 2.45 -9.31 -2.95
C ILE A 29 3.55 -9.35 -1.88
N THR A 30 4.55 -8.49 -2.00
CA THR A 30 5.67 -8.38 -1.05
C THR A 30 5.72 -7.02 -0.33
N HIS A 31 5.20 -5.98 -0.99
CA HIS A 31 5.21 -4.59 -0.54
C HIS A 31 3.81 -4.00 -0.57
N ILE A 32 3.45 -3.20 0.44
CA ILE A 32 2.15 -2.52 0.53
C ILE A 32 2.35 -1.05 0.89
N ILE A 33 1.86 -0.15 0.04
CA ILE A 33 1.70 1.26 0.40
C ILE A 33 0.32 1.42 1.07
N CYS A 34 0.32 1.83 2.33
CA CYS A 34 -0.88 2.05 3.13
C CYS A 34 -1.12 3.55 3.28
N ILE A 35 -2.09 4.08 2.53
CA ILE A 35 -2.47 5.49 2.52
C ILE A 35 -3.72 5.67 3.38
N ARG A 36 -3.64 6.56 4.37
CA ARG A 36 -4.75 6.88 5.28
C ARG A 36 -4.46 8.16 6.04
N GLN A 37 -5.49 8.82 6.55
CA GLN A 37 -5.34 9.84 7.60
C GLN A 37 -5.19 9.21 8.99
N ASN A 38 -4.59 9.93 9.94
CA ASN A 38 -4.50 9.46 11.33
C ASN A 38 -5.85 9.09 11.96
N ILE A 39 -6.94 9.79 11.63
CA ILE A 39 -8.29 9.46 12.12
C ILE A 39 -8.78 8.09 11.60
N GLU A 40 -8.22 7.60 10.51
CA GLU A 40 -8.55 6.31 9.88
C GLU A 40 -7.64 5.17 10.36
N ALA A 41 -6.56 5.48 11.09
CA ALA A 41 -5.52 4.51 11.49
C ALA A 41 -6.05 3.35 12.35
N ASN A 42 -7.23 3.50 12.95
CA ASN A 42 -7.90 2.43 13.68
C ASN A 42 -8.29 1.25 12.77
N PHE A 43 -8.70 1.52 11.53
CA PHE A 43 -9.20 0.53 10.56
C PHE A 43 -8.35 0.40 9.29
N VAL A 44 -7.58 1.42 8.90
CA VAL A 44 -6.60 1.35 7.80
C VAL A 44 -5.18 1.30 8.37
N LYS A 45 -4.64 0.09 8.53
CA LYS A 45 -3.32 -0.13 9.15
C LYS A 45 -2.61 -1.38 8.61
N PRO A 46 -1.27 -1.46 8.77
CA PRO A 46 -0.52 -2.68 8.47
C PRO A 46 -1.02 -3.87 9.27
N ASN A 47 -1.55 -4.89 8.58
CA ASN A 47 -2.09 -6.09 9.24
C ASN A 47 -1.07 -7.23 9.36
N PHE A 48 0.05 -7.16 8.63
CA PHE A 48 1.03 -8.26 8.52
C PHE A 48 2.47 -7.76 8.50
N GLN A 49 2.89 -7.03 9.55
CA GLN A 49 4.19 -6.35 9.62
C GLN A 49 5.40 -7.30 9.46
N GLN A 50 5.24 -8.59 9.74
CA GLN A 50 6.31 -9.59 9.58
C GLN A 50 6.35 -10.24 8.18
N LEU A 51 5.30 -10.07 7.38
CA LEU A 51 5.15 -10.75 6.08
C LEU A 51 5.32 -9.82 4.88
N PHE A 52 4.97 -8.54 5.04
CA PHE A 52 5.08 -7.55 3.98
C PHE A 52 5.88 -6.34 4.46
N ARG A 53 6.58 -5.70 3.52
CA ARG A 53 7.19 -4.39 3.76
C ARG A 53 6.14 -3.32 3.54
N TYR A 54 6.07 -2.36 4.45
CA TYR A 54 5.06 -1.31 4.43
C TYR A 54 5.68 0.06 4.24
N LEU A 55 5.08 0.87 3.38
CA LEU A 55 5.20 2.31 3.38
C LEU A 55 3.86 2.89 3.82
N VAL A 56 3.84 3.62 4.94
CA VAL A 56 2.61 4.18 5.49
C VAL A 56 2.61 5.69 5.28
N LEU A 57 1.63 6.21 4.53
CA LEU A 57 1.53 7.63 4.21
C LEU A 57 0.32 8.26 4.90
N ASP A 58 0.56 9.31 5.68
CA ASP A 58 -0.48 10.13 6.33
C ASP A 58 -0.93 11.22 5.37
N ILE A 59 -2.05 10.97 4.69
CA ILE A 59 -2.56 11.78 3.58
C ILE A 59 -4.06 11.95 3.75
N ALA A 60 -4.50 13.21 3.70
CA ALA A 60 -5.90 13.59 3.63
C ALA A 60 -6.44 13.53 2.20
N ASP A 61 -7.61 12.94 2.01
CA ASP A 61 -8.30 12.95 0.72
C ASP A 61 -9.04 14.28 0.52
N ASN A 62 -8.30 15.33 0.20
CA ASN A 62 -8.85 16.62 -0.15
C ASN A 62 -7.98 17.35 -1.18
N PRO A 63 -8.53 18.34 -1.91
CA PRO A 63 -7.80 19.00 -3.00
C PRO A 63 -6.58 19.82 -2.60
N VAL A 64 -6.43 20.16 -1.31
CA VAL A 64 -5.32 20.99 -0.80
C VAL A 64 -4.22 20.18 -0.12
N GLU A 65 -4.41 18.87 0.04
CA GLU A 65 -3.36 18.00 0.60
C GLU A 65 -2.17 17.95 -0.34
N ASN A 66 -0.99 18.30 0.20
CA ASN A 66 0.24 18.29 -0.57
C ASN A 66 0.77 16.85 -0.71
N ILE A 67 0.33 16.16 -1.77
CA ILE A 67 0.77 14.78 -2.06
C ILE A 67 2.04 14.71 -2.92
N ILE A 68 2.41 15.78 -3.64
CA ILE A 68 3.57 15.76 -4.56
C ILE A 68 4.87 15.47 -3.81
N ARG A 69 4.97 15.89 -2.54
CA ARG A 69 6.11 15.61 -1.65
C ARG A 69 6.38 14.12 -1.44
N TYR A 70 5.38 13.26 -1.63
CA TYR A 70 5.51 11.82 -1.45
C TYR A 70 5.84 11.07 -2.74
N PHE A 71 5.75 11.70 -3.92
CA PHE A 71 5.97 11.03 -5.19
C PHE A 71 7.37 10.43 -5.34
N PRO A 72 8.48 11.10 -4.95
CA PRO A 72 9.81 10.49 -5.02
C PRO A 72 9.90 9.23 -4.16
N MET A 73 9.39 9.30 -2.93
CA MET A 73 9.43 8.21 -1.96
C MET A 73 8.58 7.01 -2.40
N SER A 74 7.35 7.25 -2.90
CA SER A 74 6.49 6.17 -3.38
C SER A 74 7.03 5.54 -4.67
N LYS A 75 7.64 6.33 -5.56
CA LYS A 75 8.33 5.82 -6.75
C LYS A 75 9.49 4.90 -6.39
N GLU A 76 10.38 5.34 -5.51
CA GLU A 76 11.52 4.54 -5.06
C GLU A 76 11.07 3.22 -4.42
N PHE A 77 10.03 3.27 -3.58
CA PHE A 77 9.48 2.09 -2.94
C PHE A 77 8.88 1.08 -3.94
N ILE A 78 8.13 1.57 -4.93
CA ILE A 78 7.56 0.73 -6.00
C ILE A 78 8.67 0.13 -6.87
N ASP A 79 9.63 0.94 -7.30
CA ASP A 79 10.73 0.48 -8.15
C ASP A 79 11.60 -0.56 -7.46
N GLY A 80 11.94 -0.32 -6.20
CA GLY A 80 12.68 -1.28 -5.38
C GLY A 80 11.94 -2.62 -5.28
N SER A 81 10.62 -2.58 -5.11
CA SER A 81 9.80 -3.80 -5.11
C SER A 81 9.83 -4.51 -6.46
N LEU A 82 9.68 -3.80 -7.58
CA LEU A 82 9.63 -4.41 -8.92
C LEU A 82 10.97 -4.96 -9.40
N GLN A 83 12.09 -4.47 -8.83
CA GLN A 83 13.43 -4.97 -9.16
C GLN A 83 13.86 -6.16 -8.30
N THR A 84 13.33 -6.29 -7.07
CA THR A 84 13.83 -7.24 -6.07
C THR A 84 12.80 -8.25 -5.54
N GLY A 85 11.52 -8.04 -5.81
CA GLY A 85 10.40 -8.92 -5.43
C GLY A 85 10.00 -9.84 -6.56
#